data_AF-A0A3S0ZL17-F1
#
_entry.id   AF-A0A3S0ZL17-F1
#
_cell.length_a   1.000
_cell.length_b   1.000
_cell.length_c   1.000
_cell.angle_alpha   90.00
_cell.angle_beta   90.00
_cell.angle_gamma   90.00
#
_symmetry.space_group_name_H-M   'P 1'
#
loop_
_entity.id
_entity.type
_entity.pdbx_description
1 polymer ?
#
loop_
_entity_poly.entity_id
_entity_poly.type
_entity_poly.pdbx_seq_one_letter_code
_entity_poly.pdbx_strand_id
1 'polypeptide(L)'
;MNDSNQDKIGGSVKKLIDECMAQNHSNPNTPVMEVFGASAFKVASTQYQSHGRGIILGLQMPTQQDFLYITEANTSTALWMTNLQFKREVSSVVQKYNPNKEAVVVMVVPPTTQLFVAQNSGAMEMVAIAEVEMTPINMPPKVSFTKEQKGDNFYFVFTHSELGKLGRIVLKSHSATGQTEIKCEIADAGFSPNAQKRAEIFYPLAQELIARMEMGLQS
;
A
#
# COMPACT_ATOMS: atom_id res chain seq x y z
N MET A 1 2.39 6.75 27.20
CA MET A 1 3.74 6.17 27.20
C MET A 1 3.63 4.84 26.48
N ASN A 2 4.41 4.69 25.41
CA ASN A 2 4.47 3.59 24.44
C ASN A 2 3.25 3.40 23.53
N ASP A 3 3.19 4.25 22.50
CA ASP A 3 2.57 3.87 21.22
C ASP A 3 3.23 2.58 20.73
N SER A 4 2.40 1.59 20.46
CA SER A 4 2.79 0.27 20.00
C SER A 4 3.63 0.38 18.73
N ASN A 5 4.90 0.02 18.85
CA ASN A 5 5.84 -0.23 17.77
C ASN A 5 5.44 -1.52 17.02
N GLN A 6 4.23 -1.56 16.45
CA GLN A 6 3.92 -2.50 15.38
C GLN A 6 4.78 -2.05 14.19
N ASP A 7 5.60 -2.96 13.68
CA ASP A 7 6.43 -2.76 12.48
C ASP A 7 5.53 -2.40 11.29
N LYS A 8 5.20 -1.10 11.17
CA LYS A 8 4.51 -0.58 10.00
C LYS A 8 5.50 -0.67 8.85
N ILE A 9 5.06 -1.27 7.74
CA ILE A 9 5.83 -1.37 6.47
C ILE A 9 6.42 0.01 6.08
N GLY A 10 5.73 1.10 6.43
CA GLY A 10 6.33 2.43 6.49
C GLY A 10 5.52 3.44 7.30
N GLY A 11 6.09 4.63 7.47
CA GLY A 11 5.45 5.77 8.13
C GLY A 11 4.79 6.70 7.12
N SER A 12 3.56 7.16 7.39
CA SER A 12 2.95 8.18 6.51
C SER A 12 3.72 9.49 6.60
N VAL A 13 4.07 10.03 5.44
CA VAL A 13 4.76 11.31 5.27
C VAL A 13 3.94 12.30 4.44
N LYS A 14 2.67 11.98 4.15
CA LYS A 14 1.79 12.80 3.32
C LYS A 14 1.76 14.27 3.75
N LYS A 15 1.52 14.52 5.04
CA LYS A 15 1.47 15.88 5.58
C LYS A 15 2.79 16.64 5.37
N LEU A 16 3.94 15.99 5.55
CA LEU A 16 5.25 16.61 5.36
C LEU A 16 5.51 16.95 3.89
N ILE A 17 5.09 16.08 2.98
CA ILE A 17 5.17 16.32 1.53
C ILE A 17 4.25 17.49 1.16
N ASP A 18 2.98 17.47 1.58
CA ASP A 18 2.01 18.54 1.29
C ASP A 18 2.51 19.91 1.80
N GLU A 19 3.07 19.96 3.02
CA GLU A 19 3.65 21.17 3.61
C GLU A 19 4.89 21.65 2.85
N CYS A 20 5.80 20.75 2.46
CA CYS A 20 6.96 21.12 1.64
C CYS A 20 6.54 21.62 0.26
N MET A 21 5.56 20.98 -0.36
CA MET A 21 5.01 21.40 -1.65
C MET A 21 4.43 22.81 -1.55
N ALA A 22 3.61 23.09 -0.52
CA ALA A 22 3.03 24.41 -0.29
C ALA A 22 4.10 25.50 -0.05
N GLN A 23 5.19 25.17 0.65
CA GLN A 23 6.30 26.09 0.88
C GLN A 23 7.11 26.36 -0.41
N ASN A 24 7.35 25.32 -1.20
CA ASN A 24 8.18 25.40 -2.40
C ASN A 24 7.43 25.95 -3.62
N HIS A 25 6.10 26.07 -3.56
CA HIS A 25 5.26 26.66 -4.61
C HIS A 25 5.25 28.20 -4.55
N SER A 26 6.43 28.82 -4.47
CA SER A 26 6.57 30.28 -4.43
C SER A 26 6.48 30.92 -5.83
N ASN A 27 6.75 30.16 -6.88
CA ASN A 27 6.67 30.60 -8.27
C ASN A 27 5.67 29.72 -9.04
N PRO A 28 4.55 30.28 -9.54
CA PRO A 28 3.53 29.52 -10.26
C PRO A 28 4.01 28.92 -11.59
N ASN A 29 5.17 29.36 -12.10
CA ASN A 29 5.76 28.82 -13.34
C ASN A 29 6.66 27.60 -13.11
N THR A 30 6.98 27.23 -11.87
CA THR A 30 7.80 26.05 -11.61
C THR A 30 6.97 24.78 -11.88
N PRO A 31 7.47 23.83 -12.68
CA PRO A 31 6.79 22.57 -12.94
C PRO A 31 6.46 21.81 -11.65
N VAL A 32 5.22 21.32 -11.51
CA VAL A 32 4.75 20.61 -10.31
C VAL A 32 5.65 19.43 -9.95
N MET A 33 6.17 18.71 -10.95
CA MET A 33 7.10 17.59 -10.74
C MET A 33 8.44 18.01 -10.14
N GLU A 34 8.93 19.21 -10.44
CA GLU A 34 10.17 19.73 -9.87
C GLU A 34 9.95 20.15 -8.40
N VAL A 35 8.82 20.79 -8.12
CA VAL A 35 8.40 21.10 -6.74
C VAL A 35 8.25 19.82 -5.92
N PHE A 36 7.68 18.77 -6.53
CA PHE A 36 7.55 17.46 -5.90
C PHE A 36 8.89 16.77 -5.67
N GLY A 37 9.79 16.76 -6.65
CA GLY A 37 11.14 16.20 -6.49
C GLY A 37 11.89 16.86 -5.33
N ALA A 38 11.84 18.19 -5.23
CA ALA A 38 12.49 18.93 -4.14
C ALA A 38 11.87 18.59 -2.77
N SER A 39 10.55 18.49 -2.73
CA SER A 39 9.79 18.14 -1.51
C SER A 39 10.08 16.71 -1.06
N ALA A 40 10.08 15.75 -2.00
CA ALA A 40 10.40 14.36 -1.76
C ALA A 40 11.84 14.20 -1.26
N PHE A 41 12.81 14.89 -1.87
CA PHE A 41 14.19 14.90 -1.40
C PHE A 41 14.32 15.40 0.05
N LYS A 42 13.70 16.54 0.36
CA LYS A 42 13.75 17.14 1.71
C LYS A 42 13.16 16.19 2.75
N VAL A 43 11.98 15.64 2.49
CA VAL A 43 11.32 14.71 3.41
C VAL A 43 12.12 13.41 3.56
N ALA A 44 12.58 12.81 2.46
CA ALA A 44 13.40 11.59 2.50
C ALA A 44 14.70 11.78 3.29
N SER A 45 15.36 12.94 3.13
CA SER A 45 16.57 13.28 3.88
C SER A 45 16.32 13.35 5.38
N THR A 46 15.19 13.94 5.81
CA THR A 46 14.78 13.96 7.21
C THR A 46 14.48 12.55 7.74
N GLN A 47 13.74 11.74 6.97
CA GLN A 47 13.42 10.38 7.39
C GLN A 47 14.66 9.48 7.48
N TYR A 48 15.62 9.67 6.58
CA TYR A 48 16.89 8.95 6.55
C TYR A 48 17.69 9.10 7.86
N GLN A 49 17.68 10.29 8.46
CA GLN A 49 18.39 10.55 9.73
C GLN A 49 17.89 9.69 10.89
N SER A 50 16.60 9.32 10.87
CA SER A 50 15.96 8.55 11.95
C SER A 50 15.81 7.07 11.63
N HIS A 51 15.66 6.71 10.35
CA HIS A 51 15.24 5.36 9.94
C HIS A 51 16.21 4.66 8.98
N GLY A 52 17.30 5.31 8.55
CA GLY A 52 18.23 4.75 7.57
C GLY A 52 17.73 4.88 6.13
N ARG A 53 18.27 4.08 5.20
CA ARG A 53 17.92 4.14 3.77
C ARG A 53 16.47 3.73 3.53
N GLY A 54 15.88 4.26 2.45
CA GLY A 54 14.50 3.97 2.10
C GLY A 54 14.02 4.69 0.86
N ILE A 55 12.72 4.58 0.60
CA ILE A 55 12.02 5.21 -0.52
C ILE A 55 10.89 6.09 -0.03
N ILE A 56 10.56 7.12 -0.81
CA ILE A 56 9.24 7.75 -0.78
C ILE A 56 8.35 6.97 -1.73
N LEU A 57 7.34 6.28 -1.20
CA LEU A 57 6.32 5.59 -1.97
C LEU A 57 5.09 6.48 -2.10
N GLY A 58 4.81 6.97 -3.30
CA GLY A 58 3.57 7.66 -3.64
C GLY A 58 2.54 6.69 -4.19
N LEU A 59 1.39 6.60 -3.53
CA LEU A 59 0.25 5.79 -3.96
C LEU A 59 -0.84 6.74 -4.48
N GLN A 60 -1.11 6.70 -5.79
CA GLN A 60 -2.17 7.51 -6.39
C GLN A 60 -3.27 6.59 -6.95
N MET A 61 -4.38 6.55 -6.23
CA MET A 61 -5.63 5.91 -6.64
C MET A 61 -6.63 6.98 -7.10
N PRO A 62 -7.67 6.65 -7.89
CA PRO A 62 -8.60 7.64 -8.44
C PRO A 62 -9.24 8.59 -7.41
N THR A 63 -9.39 8.15 -6.17
CA THR A 63 -10.03 8.91 -5.08
C THR A 63 -9.10 9.26 -3.93
N GLN A 64 -7.84 8.82 -3.96
CA GLN A 64 -6.93 8.95 -2.83
C GLN A 64 -5.48 9.05 -3.30
N GLN A 65 -4.75 9.99 -2.71
CA GLN A 65 -3.30 10.07 -2.80
C GLN A 65 -2.70 9.93 -1.41
N ASP A 66 -1.69 9.09 -1.27
CA ASP A 66 -0.94 8.93 -0.03
C ASP A 66 0.57 8.86 -0.32
N PHE A 67 1.37 9.22 0.69
CA PHE A 67 2.83 9.14 0.62
C PHE A 67 3.35 8.48 1.88
N LEU A 68 4.17 7.45 1.69
CA LEU A 68 4.79 6.67 2.75
C LEU A 68 6.30 6.75 2.63
N TYR A 69 6.99 6.80 3.76
CA TYR A 69 8.41 6.47 3.83
C TYR A 69 8.58 5.00 4.17
N ILE A 70 9.13 4.24 3.24
CA ILE A 70 9.38 2.80 3.38
C ILE A 70 10.88 2.60 3.55
N THR A 71 11.29 1.91 4.61
CA THR A 71 12.72 1.59 4.82
C THR A 71 13.21 0.56 3.81
N GLU A 72 14.53 0.50 3.60
CA GLU A 72 15.15 -0.48 2.71
C GLU A 72 14.69 -1.91 3.01
N ALA A 73 14.63 -2.29 4.29
CA ALA A 73 14.20 -3.61 4.74
C ALA A 73 12.75 -3.97 4.33
N ASN A 74 11.87 -2.97 4.16
CA ASN A 74 10.45 -3.15 3.87
C ASN A 74 10.09 -2.88 2.40
N THR A 75 11.07 -2.53 1.56
CA THR A 75 10.82 -2.08 0.18
C THR A 75 10.17 -3.17 -0.69
N SER A 76 10.62 -4.42 -0.60
CA SER A 76 10.02 -5.53 -1.36
C SER A 76 8.55 -5.75 -1.00
N THR A 77 8.26 -5.73 0.31
CA THR A 77 6.90 -5.91 0.85
C THR A 77 5.97 -4.76 0.44
N ALA A 78 6.46 -3.52 0.49
CA ALA A 78 5.66 -2.36 0.09
C ALA A 78 5.33 -2.35 -1.41
N LEU A 79 6.18 -2.97 -2.23
CA LEU A 79 6.03 -3.05 -3.68
C LEU A 79 5.40 -4.38 -4.13
N TRP A 80 4.58 -5.00 -3.29
CA TRP A 80 3.88 -6.27 -3.55
C TRP A 80 3.11 -6.31 -4.89
N MET A 81 2.66 -5.16 -5.36
CA MET A 81 1.90 -4.98 -6.60
C MET A 81 2.78 -4.78 -7.85
N THR A 82 4.07 -5.08 -7.77
CA THR A 82 5.04 -4.94 -8.86
C THR A 82 5.75 -6.25 -9.11
N ASN A 83 6.17 -6.47 -10.36
CA ASN A 83 6.91 -7.68 -10.70
C ASN A 83 8.28 -7.74 -10.00
N LEU A 84 8.84 -8.95 -9.89
CA LEU A 84 10.12 -9.19 -9.22
C LEU A 84 11.29 -8.39 -9.83
N GLN A 85 11.28 -8.16 -11.14
CA GLN A 85 12.33 -7.40 -11.81
C GLN A 85 12.34 -5.93 -11.35
N PHE A 86 11.16 -5.31 -11.25
CA PHE A 86 11.03 -3.95 -10.76
C PHE A 86 11.46 -3.85 -9.29
N LYS A 87 11.06 -4.78 -8.43
CA LYS A 87 11.53 -4.85 -7.03
C LYS A 87 13.05 -4.89 -6.92
N ARG A 88 13.72 -5.68 -7.78
CA ARG A 88 15.19 -5.77 -7.84
C ARG A 88 15.83 -4.46 -8.30
N GLU A 89 15.24 -3.79 -9.28
CA GLU A 89 15.71 -2.48 -9.75
C GLU A 89 15.63 -1.44 -8.63
N VAL A 90 14.49 -1.34 -7.94
CA VAL A 90 14.33 -0.45 -6.78
C VAL A 90 15.37 -0.77 -5.71
N SER A 91 15.55 -2.05 -5.36
CA SER A 91 16.56 -2.47 -4.37
C SER A 91 17.98 -2.06 -4.77
N SER A 92 18.35 -2.24 -6.04
CA SER A 92 19.65 -1.80 -6.57
C SER A 92 19.86 -0.29 -6.45
N VAL A 93 18.82 0.52 -6.74
CA VAL A 93 18.89 1.97 -6.61
C VAL A 93 18.98 2.40 -5.13
N VAL A 94 18.18 1.80 -4.24
CA VAL A 94 18.20 2.08 -2.79
C VAL A 94 19.57 1.76 -2.16
N GLN A 95 20.26 0.74 -2.64
CA GLN A 95 21.60 0.39 -2.14
C GLN A 95 22.69 1.38 -2.60
N LYS A 96 22.51 2.03 -3.76
CA LYS A 96 23.55 2.82 -4.42
C LYS A 96 23.41 4.33 -4.25
N TYR A 97 22.19 4.85 -4.05
CA TYR A 97 21.97 6.29 -4.02
C TYR A 97 22.73 6.98 -2.87
N ASN A 98 23.02 8.26 -3.04
CA ASN A 98 23.63 9.10 -2.01
C ASN A 98 22.55 9.88 -1.24
N PRO A 99 22.23 9.51 0.02
CA PRO A 99 21.16 10.14 0.77
C PRO A 99 21.38 11.62 1.10
N ASN A 100 22.58 12.15 0.92
CA ASN A 100 22.86 13.59 1.10
C ASN A 100 22.55 14.42 -0.16
N LYS A 101 22.31 13.78 -1.31
CA LYS A 101 22.11 14.44 -2.61
C LYS A 101 20.88 13.98 -3.37
N GLU A 102 20.43 12.76 -3.05
CA GLU A 102 19.41 12.03 -3.80
C GLU A 102 18.37 11.44 -2.84
N ALA A 103 17.16 11.27 -3.36
CA ALA A 103 16.11 10.48 -2.76
C ALA A 103 15.52 9.54 -3.81
N VAL A 104 15.19 8.33 -3.37
CA VAL A 104 14.53 7.34 -4.22
C VAL A 104 13.02 7.51 -4.07
N VAL A 105 12.33 7.70 -5.18
CA VAL A 105 10.87 7.90 -5.21
C VAL A 105 10.25 6.83 -6.09
N VAL A 106 9.27 6.11 -5.56
CA VAL A 106 8.47 5.17 -6.35
C VAL A 106 7.04 5.69 -6.38
N MET A 107 6.52 5.95 -7.58
CA MET A 107 5.14 6.37 -7.80
C MET A 107 4.35 5.19 -8.35
N VAL A 108 3.28 4.80 -7.65
CA VAL A 108 2.31 3.82 -8.14
C VAL A 108 1.08 4.60 -8.60
N VAL A 109 0.92 4.68 -9.92
CA VAL A 109 -0.17 5.38 -10.59
C VAL A 109 -0.77 4.42 -11.62
N PRO A 110 -1.73 3.56 -11.22
CA PRO A 110 -2.27 2.53 -12.10
C PRO A 110 -2.68 3.09 -13.47
N PRO A 111 -2.29 2.42 -14.58
CA PRO A 111 -1.80 1.04 -14.63
C PRO A 111 -0.28 0.88 -14.46
N THR A 112 0.48 1.94 -14.15
CA THR A 112 1.95 1.88 -14.09
C THR A 112 2.53 2.17 -12.71
N THR A 113 3.76 1.71 -12.50
CA THR A 113 4.63 2.15 -11.42
C THR A 113 5.91 2.71 -12.02
N GLN A 114 6.42 3.78 -11.43
CA GLN A 114 7.58 4.51 -11.93
C GLN A 114 8.58 4.70 -10.79
N LEU A 115 9.83 4.38 -11.05
CA LEU A 115 10.96 4.59 -10.17
C LEU A 115 11.72 5.84 -10.63
N PHE A 116 11.95 6.75 -9.70
CA PHE A 116 12.71 7.97 -9.91
C PHE A 116 13.83 8.12 -8.89
N VAL A 117 14.85 8.87 -9.29
CA VAL A 117 15.82 9.49 -8.39
C VAL A 117 15.57 10.99 -8.40
N ALA A 118 15.16 11.53 -7.25
CA ALA A 118 14.97 12.95 -7.03
C ALA A 118 16.27 13.55 -6.48
N GLN A 119 16.77 14.60 -7.12
CA GLN A 119 17.96 15.33 -6.69
C GLN A 119 17.59 16.50 -5.78
N ASN A 120 18.57 17.03 -5.04
CA ASN A 120 18.39 18.22 -4.20
C ASN A 120 17.96 19.49 -4.98
N SER A 121 18.20 19.53 -6.29
CA SER A 121 17.74 20.58 -7.21
C SER A 121 16.24 20.52 -7.49
N GLY A 122 15.58 19.41 -7.15
CA GLY A 122 14.20 19.11 -7.53
C GLY A 122 14.07 18.33 -8.83
N ALA A 123 15.16 18.18 -9.60
CA ALA A 123 15.16 17.35 -10.78
C ALA A 123 14.82 15.89 -10.44
N MET A 124 13.89 15.30 -11.18
CA MET A 124 13.53 13.89 -11.06
C MET A 124 13.93 13.15 -12.33
N GLU A 125 14.85 12.20 -12.18
CA GLU A 125 15.27 11.31 -13.26
C GLU A 125 14.51 10.00 -13.15
N MET A 126 13.81 9.60 -14.21
CA MET A 126 13.12 8.31 -14.27
C MET A 126 14.14 7.20 -14.55
N VAL A 127 14.21 6.21 -13.67
CA VAL A 127 15.11 5.06 -13.80
C VAL A 127 14.39 3.88 -14.46
N ALA A 128 13.15 3.63 -14.05
CA ALA A 128 12.39 2.48 -14.54
C ALA A 128 10.89 2.75 -14.52
N ILE A 129 10.18 2.03 -15.37
CA ILE A 129 8.72 1.96 -15.39
C ILE A 129 8.32 0.48 -15.53
N ALA A 130 7.28 0.08 -14.82
CA ALA A 130 6.68 -1.24 -14.95
C ALA A 130 5.16 -1.13 -14.90
N GLU A 131 4.48 -2.16 -15.42
CA GLU A 131 3.05 -2.32 -15.18
C GLU A 131 2.83 -2.74 -13.73
N VAL A 132 1.76 -2.21 -13.13
CA VAL A 132 1.31 -2.69 -11.83
C VAL A 132 0.65 -4.03 -12.05
N GLU A 133 1.13 -5.06 -11.36
CA GLU A 133 0.45 -6.36 -11.24
C GLU A 133 -0.72 -6.21 -10.27
N MET A 134 -1.69 -5.36 -10.64
CA MET A 134 -2.99 -5.38 -9.99
C MET A 134 -3.74 -6.56 -10.60
N THR A 135 -4.06 -7.54 -9.77
CA THR A 135 -5.15 -8.46 -10.06
C THR A 135 -6.42 -7.85 -9.45
N PRO A 136 -7.15 -6.96 -10.16
CA PRO A 136 -8.42 -6.46 -9.65
C PRO A 136 -9.35 -7.65 -9.37
N ILE A 137 -10.01 -7.63 -8.21
CA ILE A 137 -11.10 -8.53 -7.92
C ILE A 137 -12.38 -7.75 -8.18
N ASN A 138 -13.08 -8.13 -9.25
CA ASN A 138 -14.43 -7.66 -9.47
C ASN A 138 -15.33 -8.33 -8.44
N MET A 139 -16.00 -7.52 -7.62
CA MET A 139 -17.00 -8.04 -6.71
C MET A 139 -18.14 -8.67 -7.53
N PRO A 140 -18.69 -9.82 -7.09
CA PRO A 140 -19.89 -10.36 -7.72
C PRO A 140 -21.01 -9.31 -7.74
N PRO A 141 -21.95 -9.38 -8.70
CA PRO A 141 -23.06 -8.45 -8.78
C PRO A 141 -23.80 -8.35 -7.43
N LYS A 142 -24.20 -7.13 -7.06
CA LYS A 142 -24.93 -6.82 -5.82
C LYS A 142 -24.15 -7.09 -4.51
N VAL A 143 -22.88 -7.48 -4.58
CA VAL A 143 -22.01 -7.66 -3.42
C VAL A 143 -21.16 -6.41 -3.21
N SER A 144 -21.17 -5.92 -1.98
CA SER A 144 -20.25 -4.88 -1.49
C SER A 144 -19.50 -5.39 -0.27
N PHE A 145 -18.43 -4.69 0.09
CA PHE A 145 -17.73 -4.95 1.34
C PHE A 145 -17.43 -3.68 2.11
N THR A 146 -17.33 -3.81 3.43
CA THR A 146 -16.83 -2.77 4.32
C THR A 146 -15.62 -3.30 5.08
N LYS A 147 -14.67 -2.42 5.37
CA LYS A 147 -13.53 -2.71 6.25
C LYS A 147 -13.82 -2.13 7.64
N GLU A 148 -13.75 -2.97 8.66
CA GLU A 148 -13.81 -2.59 10.07
C GLU A 148 -12.48 -2.95 10.74
N GLN A 149 -12.06 -2.15 11.71
CA GLN A 149 -10.92 -2.47 12.58
C GLN A 149 -11.40 -2.52 14.03
N LYS A 150 -11.05 -3.59 14.76
CA LYS A 150 -11.31 -3.71 16.21
C LYS A 150 -10.07 -4.25 16.90
N GLY A 151 -9.40 -3.37 17.65
CA GLY A 151 -8.06 -3.63 18.17
C GLY A 151 -7.08 -3.88 17.01
N ASP A 152 -6.28 -4.93 17.13
CA ASP A 152 -5.31 -5.36 16.10
C ASP A 152 -5.92 -6.21 14.97
N ASN A 153 -7.24 -6.43 15.00
CA ASN A 153 -7.92 -7.29 14.04
C ASN A 153 -8.64 -6.44 12.98
N PHE A 154 -8.52 -6.88 11.72
CA PHE A 154 -9.28 -6.32 10.60
C PHE A 154 -10.40 -7.27 10.18
N TYR A 155 -11.55 -6.71 9.85
CA TYR A 155 -12.72 -7.44 9.41
C TYR A 155 -13.19 -6.86 8.07
N PHE A 156 -13.23 -7.71 7.05
CA PHE A 156 -13.80 -7.37 5.75
C PHE A 156 -15.17 -8.03 5.69
N VAL A 157 -16.23 -7.24 5.86
CA VAL A 157 -17.61 -7.74 5.94
C VAL A 157 -18.25 -7.62 4.57
N PHE A 158 -18.74 -8.74 4.03
CA PHE A 158 -19.34 -8.81 2.71
C PHE A 158 -20.87 -8.86 2.83
N THR A 159 -21.54 -8.02 2.06
CA THR A 159 -22.99 -7.85 2.09
C THR A 159 -23.56 -7.90 0.69
N HIS A 160 -24.64 -8.65 0.50
CA HIS A 160 -25.42 -8.69 -0.73
C HIS A 160 -26.69 -7.87 -0.56
N SER A 161 -27.04 -7.05 -1.55
CA SER A 161 -28.16 -6.11 -1.44
C SER A 161 -29.51 -6.76 -1.09
N GLU A 162 -29.71 -8.03 -1.45
CA GLU A 162 -30.96 -8.77 -1.19
C GLU A 162 -30.85 -9.83 -0.08
N LEU A 163 -29.67 -10.42 0.12
CA LEU A 163 -29.48 -11.53 1.07
C LEU A 163 -28.95 -11.05 2.42
N GLY A 164 -28.63 -9.77 2.52
CA GLY A 164 -27.97 -9.18 3.68
C GLY A 164 -26.51 -9.62 3.77
N LYS A 165 -26.02 -9.72 5.01
CA LYS A 165 -24.63 -10.13 5.28
C LYS A 165 -24.37 -11.52 4.71
N LEU A 166 -23.32 -11.67 3.92
CA LEU A 166 -22.87 -12.94 3.36
C LEU A 166 -21.89 -13.65 4.30
N GLY A 167 -20.94 -12.88 4.84
CA GLY A 167 -19.86 -13.40 5.66
C GLY A 167 -18.81 -12.32 5.91
N ARG A 168 -17.66 -12.73 6.43
CA ARG A 168 -16.51 -11.86 6.61
C ARG A 168 -15.19 -12.61 6.51
N ILE A 169 -14.17 -11.92 6.03
CA ILE A 169 -12.77 -12.33 6.17
C ILE A 169 -12.20 -11.58 7.38
N VAL A 170 -11.55 -12.31 8.28
CA VAL A 170 -10.95 -11.75 9.50
C VAL A 170 -9.44 -11.93 9.42
N LEU A 171 -8.71 -10.83 9.52
CA LEU A 171 -7.26 -10.85 9.73
C LEU A 171 -7.01 -10.66 11.22
N LYS A 172 -6.49 -11.70 11.87
CA LYS A 172 -6.13 -11.66 13.28
C LYS A 172 -4.63 -11.54 13.44
N SER A 173 -4.19 -10.46 14.06
CA SER A 173 -2.79 -10.30 14.42
C SER A 173 -2.50 -11.07 15.71
N HIS A 174 -1.50 -11.95 15.67
CA HIS A 174 -0.95 -12.62 16.84
C HIS A 174 0.28 -11.85 17.30
N SER A 175 0.06 -10.80 18.09
CA SER A 175 1.10 -9.83 18.50
C SER A 175 2.30 -10.48 19.20
N ALA A 176 2.12 -11.66 19.82
CA ALA A 176 3.20 -12.40 20.47
C ALA A 176 4.13 -13.15 19.50
N THR A 177 3.65 -13.54 18.32
CA THR A 177 4.43 -14.30 17.32
C THR A 177 4.72 -13.50 16.05
N GLY A 178 4.09 -12.32 15.89
CA GLY A 178 4.15 -11.53 14.66
C GLY A 178 3.40 -12.17 13.48
N GLN A 179 2.66 -13.25 13.71
CA GLN A 179 1.92 -13.95 12.66
C GLN A 179 0.53 -13.32 12.46
N THR A 180 0.03 -13.36 11.22
CA THR A 180 -1.36 -13.01 10.92
C THR A 180 -2.12 -14.27 10.54
N GLU A 181 -3.21 -14.54 11.24
CA GLU A 181 -4.15 -15.62 10.93
C GLU A 181 -5.30 -15.08 10.09
N ILE A 182 -5.60 -15.72 8.96
CA ILE A 182 -6.71 -15.36 8.08
C ILE A 182 -7.87 -16.34 8.32
N LYS A 183 -9.04 -15.84 8.73
CA LYS A 183 -10.26 -16.65 8.87
C LYS A 183 -11.34 -16.23 7.90
N CYS A 184 -12.10 -17.20 7.41
CA CYS A 184 -13.33 -16.98 6.68
C CYS A 184 -14.52 -17.41 7.55
N GLU A 185 -15.47 -16.51 7.76
CA GLU A 185 -16.67 -16.76 8.59
C GLU A 185 -17.94 -16.45 7.79
N ILE A 186 -18.86 -17.41 7.68
CA ILE A 186 -20.14 -17.23 6.99
C ILE A 186 -21.20 -16.66 7.93
N ALA A 187 -22.05 -15.79 7.38
CA ALA A 187 -23.24 -15.33 8.09
C ALA A 187 -24.31 -16.44 8.11
N ASP A 188 -24.76 -16.78 9.31
CA ASP A 188 -25.85 -17.73 9.58
C ASP A 188 -25.65 -19.09 8.91
N ALA A 189 -24.71 -19.88 9.43
CA ALA A 189 -24.36 -21.24 8.98
C ALA A 189 -25.45 -22.31 9.26
N GLY A 190 -26.72 -21.97 9.03
CA GLY A 190 -27.86 -22.88 9.15
C GLY A 190 -28.26 -23.53 7.82
N PHE A 191 -29.29 -24.38 7.82
CA PHE A 191 -29.76 -25.12 6.65
C PHE A 191 -30.85 -24.41 5.84
N SER A 192 -31.04 -23.10 6.03
CA SER A 192 -32.05 -22.36 5.26
C SER A 192 -31.60 -22.21 3.79
N PRO A 193 -32.53 -22.18 2.82
CA PRO A 193 -32.20 -21.91 1.42
C PRO A 193 -31.41 -20.61 1.22
N ASN A 194 -31.64 -19.60 2.07
CA ASN A 194 -30.89 -18.36 2.05
C ASN A 194 -29.45 -18.53 2.58
N ALA A 195 -29.22 -19.39 3.56
CA ALA A 195 -27.88 -19.71 4.05
C ALA A 195 -27.03 -20.42 2.98
N GLN A 196 -27.63 -21.34 2.23
CA GLN A 196 -26.95 -22.00 1.12
C GLN A 196 -26.58 -21.01 0.00
N LYS A 197 -27.51 -20.14 -0.42
CA LYS A 197 -27.22 -19.09 -1.42
C LYS A 197 -26.13 -18.12 -0.97
N ARG A 198 -26.10 -17.75 0.32
CA ARG A 198 -25.02 -16.92 0.87
C ARG A 198 -23.66 -17.60 0.74
N ALA A 199 -23.60 -18.89 1.07
CA ALA A 199 -22.38 -19.69 0.97
C ALA A 199 -21.89 -19.84 -0.48
N GLU A 200 -22.80 -20.10 -1.43
CA GLU A 200 -22.49 -20.24 -2.87
C GLU A 200 -21.88 -18.97 -3.47
N ILE A 201 -22.30 -17.79 -3.01
CA ILE A 201 -21.73 -16.50 -3.45
C ILE A 201 -20.41 -16.22 -2.71
N PHE A 202 -20.39 -16.43 -1.40
CA PHE A 202 -19.30 -15.94 -0.56
C PHE A 202 -18.06 -16.82 -0.59
N TYR A 203 -18.21 -18.16 -0.58
CA TYR A 203 -17.05 -19.06 -0.51
C TYR A 203 -16.05 -18.86 -1.66
N PRO A 204 -16.47 -18.84 -2.94
CA PRO A 204 -15.52 -18.65 -4.04
C PRO A 204 -14.83 -17.29 -3.97
N LEU A 205 -15.57 -16.24 -3.61
CA LEU A 205 -15.01 -14.89 -3.44
C LEU A 205 -13.98 -14.86 -2.31
N ALA A 206 -14.28 -15.47 -1.17
CA ALA A 206 -13.39 -15.50 -0.01
C ALA A 206 -12.14 -16.32 -0.28
N GLN A 207 -12.27 -17.50 -0.92
CA GLN A 207 -11.13 -18.33 -1.31
C GLN A 207 -10.19 -17.61 -2.26
N GLU A 208 -10.73 -16.95 -3.28
CA GLU A 208 -9.93 -16.16 -4.23
C GLU A 208 -9.19 -15.02 -3.52
N LEU A 209 -9.89 -14.25 -2.68
CA LEU A 209 -9.28 -13.17 -1.91
C LEU A 209 -8.15 -13.67 -1.00
N ILE A 210 -8.37 -14.78 -0.31
CA ILE A 210 -7.37 -15.39 0.59
C ILE A 210 -6.16 -15.87 -0.21
N ALA A 211 -6.38 -16.60 -1.31
CA ALA A 211 -5.30 -17.06 -2.16
C ALA A 211 -4.44 -15.90 -2.71
N ARG A 212 -5.08 -14.80 -3.13
CA ARG A 212 -4.34 -13.61 -3.59
C ARG A 212 -3.56 -12.91 -2.48
N MET A 213 -4.12 -12.83 -1.27
CA MET A 213 -3.39 -12.31 -0.12
C MET A 213 -2.19 -13.18 0.21
N GLU A 214 -2.34 -14.50 0.20
CA GLU A 214 -1.25 -15.46 0.45
C GLU A 214 -0.16 -15.35 -0.62
N MET A 215 -0.51 -15.24 -1.90
CA MET A 215 0.46 -15.00 -2.98
C MET A 215 1.23 -13.68 -2.78
N GLY A 216 0.54 -12.60 -2.40
CA GLY A 216 1.19 -11.31 -2.13
C GLY A 216 2.14 -11.32 -0.93
N LEU A 217 1.96 -12.27 0.01
CA LEU A 217 2.83 -12.46 1.18
C LEU A 217 4.03 -13.39 0.90
N GLN A 218 4.00 -14.18 -0.18
CA GLN A 218 5.07 -15.10 -0.57
C GLN A 218 6.13 -14.46 -1.49
N SER A 219 5.98 -13.17 -1.84
CA SER A 219 6.75 -12.48 -2.89
C SER A 219 7.93 -11.64 -2.41
#